data_AF-A0A815EFZ1-F1
#
_entry.id   AF-A0A815EFZ1-F1
#
_cell.length_a   1.000
_cell.length_b   1.000
_cell.length_c   1.000
_cell.angle_alpha   90.00
_cell.angle_beta   90.00
_cell.angle_gamma   90.00
#
_symmetry.space_group_name_H-M   'P 1'
#
loop_
_entity.id
_entity.type
_entity.pdbx_description
1 polymer ?
#
loop_
_entity_poly.entity_id
_entity_poly.type
_entity_poly.pdbx_seq_one_letter_code
_entity_poly.pdbx_strand_id
1 'polypeptide(L)'
;MYLEYDMNGEMAFYFMVPFVVFILMIITCCSWSENEEISSVLTDHNQYRSSQVNKSNQKRHRTLVRIGLIVVWIVLFIVVYYMSPTIDHNLQEFDPFLILDVDEEASNNDIRHAYHELSKQHHPDQGGDPENFKKLVKAYKILTDETAKENWRMYGNPDGQKELHLGYAIPSWFFDTKNSMFILCAYTSIFIIFARTCCLCC
;
A
#
# COMPACT_ATOMS: atom_id res chain seq x y z
N MET A 1 -19.60 -12.44 -5.33
CA MET A 1 -18.60 -11.91 -4.37
C MET A 1 -17.56 -12.98 -4.16
N TYR A 2 -16.57 -13.01 -5.03
CA TYR A 2 -15.40 -13.87 -4.87
C TYR A 2 -14.36 -13.10 -4.05
N LEU A 3 -13.86 -13.75 -3.00
CA LEU A 3 -12.80 -13.23 -2.15
C LEU A 3 -11.47 -13.59 -2.81
N GLU A 4 -10.88 -12.64 -3.53
CA GLU A 4 -9.55 -12.79 -4.11
C GLU A 4 -8.52 -12.39 -3.02
N TYR A 5 -7.74 -13.35 -2.54
CA TYR A 5 -6.62 -13.07 -1.65
C TYR A 5 -5.38 -12.80 -2.51
N ASP A 6 -4.72 -11.67 -2.29
CA ASP A 6 -3.44 -11.38 -2.95
C ASP A 6 -2.37 -12.38 -2.47
N MET A 7 -2.08 -13.37 -3.31
CA MET A 7 -1.13 -14.45 -3.01
C MET A 7 0.33 -13.99 -3.04
N ASN A 8 0.61 -12.80 -3.58
CA ASN A 8 1.97 -12.29 -3.71
C ASN A 8 2.48 -11.61 -2.43
N GLY A 9 1.59 -11.35 -1.46
CA GLY A 9 1.94 -10.76 -0.17
C GLY A 9 2.38 -9.29 -0.27
N GLU A 10 2.32 -8.68 -1.45
CA GLU A 10 2.68 -7.29 -1.68
C GLU A 10 1.67 -6.36 -0.99
N MET A 11 0.37 -6.66 -1.08
CA MET A 11 -0.66 -5.89 -0.36
C MET A 11 -0.63 -6.14 1.16
N ALA A 12 -0.23 -7.34 1.58
CA ALA A 12 -0.11 -7.69 3.00
C ALA A 12 0.97 -6.86 3.72
N PHE A 13 2.05 -6.48 3.01
CA PHE A 13 3.06 -5.60 3.55
C PHE A 13 2.47 -4.24 3.95
N TYR A 14 1.69 -3.61 3.06
CA TYR A 14 1.03 -2.32 3.34
C TYR A 14 0.04 -2.38 4.48
N PHE A 15 -0.65 -3.51 4.66
CA PHE A 15 -1.53 -3.73 5.80
C PHE A 15 -0.78 -3.71 7.13
N MET A 16 0.46 -4.23 7.18
CA MET A 16 1.25 -4.34 8.41
C MET A 16 1.99 -3.04 8.78
N VAL A 17 2.35 -2.22 7.79
CA VAL A 17 3.03 -0.93 7.99
C VAL A 17 2.37 -0.02 9.04
N PRO A 18 1.06 0.27 9.03
CA PRO A 18 0.44 1.14 10.02
C PRO A 18 0.54 0.60 11.46
N PHE A 19 0.48 -0.72 11.66
CA PHE A 19 0.66 -1.34 12.98
C PHE A 19 2.11 -1.17 13.48
N VAL A 20 3.09 -1.35 12.59
CA VAL A 20 4.51 -1.15 12.92
C VAL A 20 4.79 0.32 13.24
N VAL A 21 4.29 1.26 12.43
CA VAL A 21 4.37 2.71 12.66
C VAL A 21 3.78 3.07 14.02
N PHE A 22 2.60 2.53 14.35
CA PHE A 22 1.92 2.80 15.61
C PHE A 22 2.73 2.30 16.82
N ILE A 23 3.25 1.07 16.77
CA ILE A 23 4.10 0.51 17.83
C ILE A 23 5.38 1.34 18.00
N LEU A 24 6.05 1.70 16.90
CA LEU A 24 7.24 2.56 16.93
C LEU A 24 6.93 3.94 17.49
N MET A 25 5.76 4.50 17.19
CA MET A 25 5.32 5.78 17.74
C MET A 25 5.17 5.71 19.27
N ILE A 26 4.54 4.65 19.80
CA ILE A 26 4.41 4.46 21.26
C ILE A 26 5.79 4.35 21.92
N ILE A 27 6.69 3.54 21.36
CA ILE A 27 8.05 3.36 21.90
C ILE A 27 8.83 4.69 21.86
N THR A 28 8.65 5.46 20.78
CA THR A 28 9.27 6.78 20.61
C THR A 28 8.73 7.78 21.64
N CYS A 29 7.42 7.81 21.89
CA CYS A 29 6.80 8.65 22.93
C CYS A 29 7.29 8.28 24.34
N CYS A 30 7.32 7.00 24.69
CA CYS A 30 7.81 6.54 25.99
C CYS A 30 9.30 6.89 26.20
N SER A 31 10.13 6.74 25.18
CA SER A 31 11.56 7.08 25.24
C SER A 31 11.79 8.59 25.42
N TRP A 32 10.86 9.42 24.96
CA TRP A 32 10.95 10.87 25.04
C TRP A 32 10.42 11.45 26.36
N SER A 33 9.33 10.88 26.89
CA SER A 33 8.68 11.28 28.16
C SER A 33 9.58 11.09 29.39
N GLU A 34 10.43 10.06 29.41
CA GLU A 34 11.29 9.72 30.55
C GLU A 34 12.40 10.77 30.87
N ASN A 35 12.41 11.93 30.21
CA ASN A 35 13.36 13.03 30.43
C ASN A 35 12.96 14.02 31.52
N GLU A 36 11.68 14.14 31.89
CA GLU A 36 11.22 15.28 32.71
C GLU A 36 11.34 15.08 34.23
N GLU A 37 11.35 13.86 34.77
CA GLU A 37 11.21 13.69 36.23
C GLU A 37 12.51 13.70 37.08
N ILE A 38 13.71 13.73 36.49
CA ILE A 38 14.96 13.50 37.28
C ILE A 38 15.57 14.80 37.87
N SER A 39 14.91 15.96 37.79
CA SER A 39 15.52 17.25 38.18
C SER A 39 15.34 17.68 39.65
N SER A 40 14.48 17.07 40.48
CA SER A 40 14.08 17.72 41.76
C SER A 40 14.56 17.08 43.07
N VAL A 41 15.38 16.01 43.07
CA VAL A 41 15.82 15.40 44.34
C VAL A 41 17.35 15.41 44.46
N LEU A 42 17.87 16.48 45.08
CA LEU A 42 19.25 16.63 45.52
C LEU A 42 19.30 17.05 47.00
N THR A 43 19.53 16.09 47.90
CA THR A 43 20.30 16.33 49.13
C THR A 43 20.76 14.99 49.73
N ASP A 44 21.93 14.51 49.31
CA ASP A 44 22.99 14.00 50.22
C ASP A 44 24.31 13.80 49.44
N HIS A 45 25.41 14.33 49.95
CA HIS A 45 26.63 14.63 49.19
C HIS A 45 27.65 13.46 49.09
N ASN A 46 27.49 12.38 49.86
CA ASN A 46 28.46 11.26 49.87
C ASN A 46 28.05 10.04 49.01
N GLN A 47 26.81 9.97 48.54
CA GLN A 47 26.31 8.99 47.56
C GLN A 47 26.35 9.54 46.12
N TYR A 48 27.15 10.57 45.86
CA TYR A 48 27.12 11.32 44.60
C TYR A 48 28.02 10.72 43.51
N ARG A 49 29.19 10.17 43.88
CA ARG A 49 30.24 9.77 42.92
C ARG A 49 29.97 8.42 42.22
N SER A 50 29.45 7.41 42.92
CA SER A 50 29.01 6.14 42.30
C SER A 50 27.71 6.30 41.50
N SER A 51 26.83 7.21 41.96
CA SER A 51 25.58 7.58 41.27
C SER A 51 25.84 8.39 39.98
N GLN A 52 26.91 9.18 39.90
CA GLN A 52 27.26 9.93 38.68
C GLN A 52 27.73 9.03 37.53
N VAL A 53 28.50 7.97 37.80
CA VAL A 53 28.95 7.02 36.77
C VAL A 53 27.76 6.21 36.23
N ASN A 54 26.84 5.78 37.11
CA ASN A 54 25.61 5.09 36.70
C ASN A 54 24.64 6.01 35.95
N LYS A 55 24.51 7.29 36.36
CA LYS A 55 23.72 8.30 35.64
C LYS A 55 24.29 8.64 34.26
N SER A 56 25.62 8.70 34.09
CA SER A 56 26.22 8.96 32.77
C SER A 56 26.04 7.79 31.81
N ASN A 57 26.16 6.55 32.31
CA ASN A 57 25.96 5.34 31.50
C ASN A 57 24.48 5.15 31.13
N GLN A 58 23.54 5.45 32.05
CA GLN A 58 22.10 5.45 31.78
C GLN A 58 21.68 6.54 30.79
N LYS A 59 22.25 7.75 30.90
CA LYS A 59 22.01 8.85 29.95
C LYS A 59 22.55 8.50 28.56
N ARG A 60 23.75 7.90 28.48
CA ARG A 60 24.35 7.39 27.23
C ARG A 60 23.52 6.27 26.61
N HIS A 61 23.05 5.31 27.41
CA HIS A 61 22.17 4.24 26.95
C HIS A 61 20.86 4.80 26.35
N ARG A 62 20.21 5.76 27.03
CA ARG A 62 19.01 6.42 26.51
C ARG A 62 19.25 7.18 25.20
N THR A 63 20.39 7.87 25.07
CA THR A 63 20.77 8.53 23.81
C THR A 63 21.00 7.52 22.67
N LEU A 64 21.62 6.37 22.95
CA LEU A 64 21.82 5.30 21.96
C LEU A 64 20.48 4.68 21.52
N VAL A 65 19.54 4.46 22.44
CA VAL A 65 18.19 3.96 22.11
C VAL A 65 17.45 4.94 21.19
N ARG A 66 17.53 6.25 21.45
CA ARG A 66 16.90 7.27 20.59
C ARG A 66 17.48 7.30 19.18
N ILE A 67 18.81 7.24 19.06
CA ILE A 67 19.47 7.17 17.76
C ILE A 67 19.02 5.89 17.02
N GLY A 68 18.93 4.76 17.73
CA GLY A 68 18.39 3.52 17.18
C GLY A 68 16.97 3.66 16.64
N LEU A 69 16.07 4.30 17.38
CA LEU A 69 14.69 4.54 16.93
C LEU A 69 14.62 5.42 15.69
N ILE A 70 15.41 6.49 15.62
CA ILE A 70 15.50 7.36 14.43
C ILE A 70 15.98 6.56 13.21
N VAL A 71 16.99 5.71 13.39
CA VAL A 71 17.47 4.82 12.31
C VAL A 71 16.37 3.87 11.85
N VAL A 72 15.60 3.29 12.76
CA VAL A 72 14.46 2.40 12.42
C VAL A 72 13.38 3.13 11.62
N TRP A 73 13.05 4.38 11.98
CA TRP A 73 12.11 5.21 11.22
C TRP A 73 12.61 5.52 9.80
N ILE A 74 13.90 5.85 9.67
CA ILE A 74 14.52 6.11 8.36
C ILE A 74 14.48 4.85 7.49
N VAL A 75 14.84 3.68 8.04
CA VAL A 75 14.78 2.41 7.32
C VAL A 75 13.34 2.08 6.90
N LEU A 76 12.37 2.27 7.78
CA LEU A 76 10.95 2.04 7.46
C LEU A 76 10.47 2.93 6.31
N PHE A 77 10.82 4.22 6.34
CA PHE A 77 10.47 5.16 5.27
C PHE A 77 11.11 4.77 3.94
N ILE A 78 12.37 4.35 3.96
CA ILE A 78 13.09 3.84 2.79
C ILE A 78 12.38 2.61 2.21
N VAL A 79 12.01 1.63 3.03
CA VAL A 79 11.33 0.40 2.57
C VAL A 79 9.98 0.73 1.93
N VAL A 80 9.19 1.61 2.55
CA VAL A 80 7.89 2.04 2.00
C VAL A 80 8.06 2.77 0.66
N TYR A 81 9.06 3.66 0.56
CA TYR A 81 9.35 4.39 -0.67
C TYR A 81 9.71 3.46 -1.84
N TYR A 82 10.56 2.45 -1.59
CA TYR A 82 10.94 1.49 -2.61
C TYR A 82 9.84 0.49 -2.97
N MET A 83 8.88 0.23 -2.08
CA MET A 83 7.73 -0.65 -2.35
C MET A 83 6.57 0.05 -3.06
N SER A 84 6.41 1.37 -2.89
CA SER A 84 5.32 2.16 -3.47
C SER A 84 5.13 2.13 -5.00
N PRO A 85 6.11 1.81 -5.88
CA PRO A 85 5.87 1.89 -7.32
C PRO A 85 5.00 0.77 -7.91
N THR A 86 4.40 -0.11 -7.11
CA THR A 86 3.41 -1.12 -7.59
C THR A 86 1.97 -0.60 -7.68
N ILE A 87 1.73 0.68 -7.43
CA ILE A 87 0.43 1.30 -7.75
C ILE A 87 0.33 1.38 -9.28
N ASP A 88 -0.29 0.35 -9.85
CA ASP A 88 -0.56 0.20 -11.27
C ASP A 88 -1.21 1.48 -11.82
N HIS A 89 -0.40 2.33 -12.47
CA HIS A 89 -0.89 3.52 -13.19
C HIS A 89 -1.64 3.16 -14.48
N ASN A 90 -2.07 1.90 -14.63
CA ASN A 90 -2.89 1.40 -15.75
C ASN A 90 -4.38 1.84 -15.68
N LEU A 91 -4.65 3.01 -15.10
CA LEU A 91 -5.83 3.81 -15.38
C LEU A 91 -5.54 4.72 -16.58
N GLN A 92 -4.95 4.17 -17.64
CA GLN A 92 -4.98 4.85 -18.92
C GLN A 92 -6.43 4.75 -19.39
N GLU A 93 -7.09 5.89 -19.46
CA GLU A 93 -8.44 6.11 -19.99
C GLU A 93 -8.49 5.53 -21.41
N PHE A 94 -8.79 4.23 -21.49
CA PHE A 94 -8.80 3.47 -22.74
C PHE A 94 -10.15 3.72 -23.38
N ASP A 95 -10.20 4.52 -24.44
CA ASP A 95 -11.43 4.75 -25.19
C ASP A 95 -11.33 4.07 -26.57
N PRO A 96 -12.12 3.00 -26.83
CA PRO A 96 -12.14 2.30 -28.10
C PRO A 96 -12.43 3.21 -29.31
N PHE A 97 -13.28 4.23 -29.15
CA PHE A 97 -13.70 5.11 -30.23
C PHE A 97 -12.58 6.07 -30.63
N LEU A 98 -11.92 6.69 -29.63
CA LEU A 98 -10.74 7.52 -29.84
C LEU A 98 -9.55 6.75 -30.42
N ILE A 99 -9.37 5.48 -30.04
CA ILE A 99 -8.26 4.65 -30.54
C ILE A 99 -8.44 4.28 -32.03
N LEU A 100 -9.69 4.06 -32.45
CA LEU A 100 -10.03 3.75 -33.84
C LEU A 100 -10.31 5.00 -34.67
N ASP A 101 -10.32 6.18 -34.05
CA ASP A 101 -10.66 7.47 -34.66
C ASP A 101 -12.04 7.43 -35.36
N VAL A 102 -13.03 6.84 -34.69
CA VAL A 102 -14.40 6.68 -35.18
C VAL A 102 -15.41 7.31 -34.22
N ASP A 103 -16.54 7.75 -34.78
CA ASP A 103 -17.66 8.27 -33.99
C ASP A 103 -18.31 7.17 -33.14
N GLU A 104 -18.92 7.54 -32.01
CA GLU A 104 -19.68 6.62 -31.14
C GLU A 104 -20.83 5.92 -31.89
N GLU A 105 -21.39 6.59 -32.90
CA GLU A 105 -22.48 6.09 -33.74
C GLU A 105 -22.01 5.35 -35.02
N ALA A 106 -20.69 5.15 -35.19
CA ALA A 106 -20.15 4.52 -36.39
C ALA A 106 -20.67 3.09 -36.64
N SER A 107 -20.87 2.76 -37.93
CA SER A 107 -21.31 1.42 -38.35
C SER A 107 -20.18 0.40 -38.22
N ASN A 108 -20.53 -0.88 -38.08
CA ASN A 108 -19.56 -1.98 -38.04
C ASN A 108 -18.66 -2.02 -39.30
N ASN A 109 -19.17 -1.54 -40.44
CA ASN A 109 -18.37 -1.42 -41.66
C ASN A 109 -17.29 -0.34 -41.54
N ASP A 110 -17.61 0.80 -40.93
CA ASP A 110 -16.68 1.92 -40.75
C ASP A 110 -15.59 1.55 -39.74
N ILE A 111 -15.97 0.90 -38.64
CA ILE A 111 -15.05 0.36 -37.63
C ILE A 111 -14.05 -0.62 -38.27
N ARG A 112 -14.52 -1.52 -39.14
CA ARG A 112 -13.67 -2.48 -39.84
C ARG A 112 -12.73 -1.81 -40.83
N HIS A 113 -13.19 -0.76 -41.52
CA HIS A 113 -12.37 0.02 -42.43
C HIS A 113 -11.25 0.75 -41.68
N ALA A 114 -11.60 1.51 -40.64
CA ALA A 114 -10.66 2.26 -39.80
C ALA A 114 -9.60 1.33 -39.18
N TYR A 115 -10.02 0.18 -38.62
CA TYR A 115 -9.10 -0.82 -38.09
C TYR A 115 -8.09 -1.30 -39.13
N HIS A 116 -8.51 -1.56 -40.37
CA HIS A 116 -7.64 -2.06 -41.41
C HIS A 116 -6.61 -1.02 -41.88
N GLU A 117 -6.99 0.27 -41.92
CA GLU A 117 -6.06 1.36 -42.24
C GLU A 117 -5.05 1.59 -41.12
N LEU A 118 -5.51 1.70 -39.87
CA LEU A 118 -4.65 1.91 -38.70
C LEU A 118 -3.74 0.72 -38.43
N SER A 119 -4.21 -0.52 -38.66
CA SER A 119 -3.41 -1.73 -38.46
C SER A 119 -2.23 -1.81 -39.40
N LYS A 120 -2.37 -1.30 -40.63
CA LYS A 120 -1.25 -1.25 -41.59
C LYS A 120 -0.20 -0.24 -41.14
N GLN A 121 -0.63 0.92 -40.63
CA GLN A 121 0.25 1.99 -40.19
C GLN A 121 1.00 1.64 -38.90
N HIS A 122 0.32 0.97 -37.96
CA HIS A 122 0.87 0.64 -36.64
C HIS A 122 1.33 -0.81 -36.49
N HIS A 123 1.53 -1.54 -37.59
CA HIS A 123 1.97 -2.94 -37.51
C HIS A 123 3.37 -3.03 -36.88
N PRO A 124 3.61 -3.92 -35.89
CA PRO A 124 4.92 -4.04 -35.23
C PRO A 124 6.04 -4.40 -36.22
N ASP A 125 5.75 -5.21 -37.25
CA ASP A 125 6.73 -5.57 -38.28
C ASP A 125 7.16 -4.39 -39.18
N GLN A 126 6.38 -3.31 -39.22
CA GLN A 126 6.69 -2.10 -40.01
C GLN A 126 7.29 -0.98 -39.15
N GLY A 127 7.64 -1.27 -37.88
CA GLY A 127 8.22 -0.30 -36.95
C GLY A 127 7.21 0.41 -36.04
N GLY A 128 5.96 -0.08 -35.98
CA GLY A 128 4.95 0.41 -35.04
C GLY A 128 5.20 -0.04 -33.59
N ASP A 129 4.64 0.71 -32.64
CA ASP A 129 4.70 0.37 -31.22
C ASP A 129 3.76 -0.82 -30.90
N PRO A 130 4.30 -1.95 -30.39
CA PRO A 130 3.48 -3.13 -30.06
C PRO A 130 2.41 -2.84 -29.01
N GLU A 131 2.60 -1.85 -28.12
CA GLU A 131 1.57 -1.50 -27.14
C GLU A 131 0.37 -0.81 -27.78
N ASN A 132 0.61 0.11 -28.70
CA ASN A 132 -0.46 0.79 -29.44
C ASN A 132 -1.22 -0.18 -30.34
N PHE A 133 -0.52 -1.13 -30.97
CA PHE A 133 -1.17 -2.18 -31.75
C PHE A 133 -2.08 -3.07 -30.88
N LYS A 134 -1.62 -3.46 -29.68
CA LYS A 134 -2.47 -4.22 -28.73
C LYS A 134 -3.73 -3.44 -28.35
N LYS A 135 -3.61 -2.12 -28.11
CA LYS A 135 -4.75 -1.24 -27.82
C LYS A 135 -5.72 -1.17 -29.00
N LEU A 136 -5.21 -1.04 -30.22
CA LEU A 136 -6.00 -1.03 -31.46
C LEU A 136 -6.80 -2.33 -31.65
N VAL A 137 -6.13 -3.48 -31.51
CA VAL A 137 -6.79 -4.80 -31.62
C VAL A 137 -7.83 -4.98 -30.53
N LYS A 138 -7.53 -4.53 -29.30
CA LYS A 138 -8.48 -4.56 -28.18
C LYS A 138 -9.71 -3.70 -28.49
N ALA A 139 -9.53 -2.46 -28.97
CA ALA A 139 -10.61 -1.55 -29.32
C ALA A 139 -11.52 -2.15 -30.40
N TYR A 140 -10.93 -2.72 -31.46
CA TYR A 140 -11.67 -3.36 -32.54
C TYR A 140 -12.52 -4.53 -32.04
N LYS A 141 -11.95 -5.36 -31.16
CA LYS A 141 -12.68 -6.50 -30.56
C LYS A 141 -13.89 -6.04 -29.75
N ILE A 142 -13.77 -4.93 -29.02
CA ILE A 142 -14.83 -4.39 -28.17
C ILE A 142 -15.96 -3.81 -29.02
N LEU A 143 -15.64 -3.06 -30.08
CA LEU A 143 -16.64 -2.42 -30.92
C LEU A 143 -17.31 -3.39 -31.92
N THR A 144 -16.67 -4.50 -32.26
CA THR A 144 -17.21 -5.49 -33.20
C THR A 144 -18.21 -6.46 -32.55
N ASP A 145 -18.03 -6.76 -31.26
CA ASP A 145 -18.95 -7.62 -30.51
C ASP A 145 -20.09 -6.76 -29.94
N GLU A 146 -21.33 -7.02 -30.35
CA GLU A 146 -22.50 -6.26 -29.88
C GLU A 146 -22.65 -6.30 -28.36
N THR A 147 -22.32 -7.43 -27.73
CA THR A 147 -22.40 -7.57 -26.28
C THR A 147 -21.36 -6.73 -25.57
N ALA A 148 -20.12 -6.73 -26.08
CA ALA A 148 -19.03 -5.94 -25.52
C ALA A 148 -19.23 -4.43 -25.77
N LYS A 149 -19.80 -4.05 -26.93
CA LYS A 149 -20.14 -2.66 -27.27
C LYS A 149 -21.22 -2.12 -26.34
N GLU A 150 -22.26 -2.89 -26.06
CA GLU A 150 -23.30 -2.46 -25.12
C GLU A 150 -22.79 -2.42 -23.68
N ASN A 151 -21.99 -3.40 -23.27
CA ASN A 151 -21.30 -3.38 -21.97
C ASN A 151 -20.40 -2.15 -21.81
N TRP A 152 -19.70 -1.75 -22.87
CA TRP A 152 -18.89 -0.54 -22.90
C TRP A 152 -19.75 0.71 -22.67
N ARG A 153 -20.88 0.83 -23.37
CA ARG A 153 -21.81 1.97 -23.22
C ARG A 153 -22.41 2.06 -21.82
N MET A 154 -22.72 0.91 -21.21
CA MET A 154 -23.40 0.86 -19.91
C MET A 154 -22.44 0.94 -18.72
N TYR A 155 -21.23 0.38 -18.84
CA TYR A 155 -20.30 0.19 -17.71
C TYR A 155 -18.90 0.76 -17.95
N GLY A 156 -18.59 1.27 -19.14
CA GLY A 156 -17.24 1.73 -19.51
C GLY A 156 -16.20 0.61 -19.54
N ASN A 157 -16.62 -0.65 -19.67
CA ASN A 157 -15.74 -1.82 -19.73
C ASN A 157 -16.36 -2.90 -20.63
N PRO A 158 -15.56 -3.58 -21.49
CA PRO A 158 -16.13 -4.55 -22.42
C PRO A 158 -16.65 -5.83 -21.76
N ASP A 159 -16.13 -6.16 -20.58
CA ASP A 159 -16.51 -7.38 -19.84
C ASP A 159 -17.83 -7.22 -19.06
N GLY A 160 -18.48 -6.04 -19.12
CA GLY A 160 -19.74 -5.76 -18.43
C GLY A 160 -19.55 -5.22 -17.02
N GLN A 161 -20.55 -5.45 -16.15
CA GLN A 161 -20.43 -5.14 -14.73
C GLN A 161 -19.24 -5.90 -14.17
N LYS A 162 -18.18 -5.17 -13.83
CA LYS A 162 -17.09 -5.75 -13.04
C LYS A 162 -17.72 -6.25 -11.75
N GLU A 163 -17.62 -7.55 -11.51
CA GLU A 163 -17.87 -8.06 -10.18
C GLU A 163 -16.97 -7.26 -9.23
N LEU A 164 -17.55 -6.72 -8.17
CA LEU A 164 -16.79 -5.96 -7.20
C LEU A 164 -15.86 -6.94 -6.46
N HIS A 165 -14.68 -7.17 -7.02
CA HIS A 165 -13.59 -7.91 -6.38
C HIS A 165 -13.03 -6.99 -5.28
N LEU A 166 -13.64 -7.06 -4.09
CA LEU A 166 -13.03 -6.49 -2.89
C LEU A 166 -11.78 -7.31 -2.58
N GLY A 167 -10.65 -6.92 -3.15
CA GLY A 167 -9.33 -7.39 -2.76
C GLY A 167 -9.04 -6.87 -1.36
N TYR A 168 -9.26 -7.69 -0.34
CA TYR A 168 -8.86 -7.33 1.00
C TYR A 168 -7.38 -7.66 1.17
N ALA A 169 -6.58 -6.67 1.54
CA ALA A 169 -5.13 -6.79 1.72
C ALA A 169 -4.72 -7.66 2.94
N ILE A 170 -5.62 -8.47 3.48
CA ILE A 170 -5.30 -9.32 4.61
C ILE A 170 -4.65 -10.62 4.14
N PRO A 171 -3.44 -10.92 4.64
CA PRO A 171 -2.79 -12.17 4.33
C PRO A 171 -3.58 -13.37 4.90
N SER A 172 -3.58 -14.48 4.14
CA SER A 172 -4.33 -15.70 4.45
C SER A 172 -4.02 -16.29 5.83
N TRP A 173 -2.77 -16.18 6.31
CA TRP A 173 -2.36 -16.65 7.64
C TRP A 173 -3.10 -15.96 8.80
N PHE A 174 -3.63 -14.76 8.59
CA PHE A 174 -4.36 -14.01 9.61
C PHE A 174 -5.71 -14.66 9.96
N PHE A 175 -6.33 -15.32 8.98
CA PHE A 175 -7.62 -15.99 9.13
C PHE A 175 -7.52 -17.49 9.42
N ASP A 176 -6.31 -18.03 9.50
CA ASP A 176 -6.12 -19.43 9.88
C ASP A 176 -6.66 -19.68 11.29
N THR A 177 -7.72 -20.48 11.37
CA THR A 177 -8.44 -20.81 12.62
C THR A 177 -7.56 -21.51 13.66
N LYS A 178 -6.39 -22.01 13.26
CA LYS A 178 -5.39 -22.61 14.16
C LYS A 178 -4.74 -21.57 15.08
N ASN A 179 -4.52 -20.35 14.60
CA ASN A 179 -3.77 -19.30 15.32
C ASN A 179 -4.64 -18.10 15.71
N SER A 180 -5.91 -18.10 15.34
CA SER A 180 -6.85 -16.98 15.55
C SER A 180 -6.93 -16.53 17.02
N MET A 181 -6.89 -17.45 17.98
CA MET A 181 -6.87 -17.10 19.41
C MET A 181 -5.61 -16.33 19.82
N PHE A 182 -4.44 -16.73 19.32
CA PHE A 182 -3.18 -16.05 19.65
C PHE A 182 -3.15 -14.63 19.09
N ILE A 183 -3.63 -14.46 17.86
CA ILE A 183 -3.70 -13.16 17.17
C ILE A 183 -4.60 -12.21 17.96
N LEU A 184 -5.78 -12.68 18.38
CA LEU A 184 -6.72 -11.87 19.15
C LEU A 184 -6.14 -11.45 20.51
N CYS A 185 -5.52 -12.40 21.23
CA CYS A 185 -4.86 -12.12 22.51
C CYS A 185 -3.70 -11.12 22.37
N ALA A 186 -2.92 -11.21 21.29
CA ALA A 186 -1.85 -10.26 21.03
C ALA A 186 -2.42 -8.85 20.77
N TYR A 187 -3.49 -8.74 19.97
CA TYR A 187 -4.13 -7.46 19.66
C TYR A 187 -4.72 -6.78 20.91
N THR A 188 -5.42 -7.54 21.76
CA THR A 188 -5.97 -7.00 23.01
C THR A 188 -4.87 -6.60 23.99
N SER A 189 -3.78 -7.37 24.06
CA SER A 189 -2.62 -7.03 24.89
C SER A 189 -1.96 -5.73 24.44
N ILE A 190 -1.78 -5.54 23.12
CA ILE A 190 -1.24 -4.29 22.55
C ILE A 190 -2.15 -3.10 22.89
N PHE A 191 -3.46 -3.25 22.74
CA PHE A 191 -4.42 -2.19 23.05
C PHE A 191 -4.42 -1.80 24.55
N ILE A 192 -4.31 -2.79 25.44
CA ILE A 192 -4.21 -2.57 26.90
C ILE A 192 -2.90 -1.86 27.27
N ILE A 193 -1.78 -2.30 26.68
CA ILE A 193 -0.48 -1.65 26.89
C ILE A 193 -0.54 -0.21 26.39
N PHE A 194 -1.10 0.03 25.21
CA PHE A 194 -1.29 1.37 24.66
C PHE A 194 -2.11 2.26 25.59
N ALA A 195 -3.28 1.80 26.04
CA ALA A 195 -4.13 2.54 26.95
C ALA A 195 -3.38 2.90 28.25
N ARG A 196 -2.58 1.98 28.78
CA ARG A 196 -1.79 2.21 29.98
C ARG A 196 -0.63 3.19 29.75
N THR A 197 0.07 3.10 28.63
CA THR A 197 1.17 4.02 28.29
C THR A 197 0.69 5.42 27.92
N CYS A 198 -0.46 5.53 27.26
CA CYS A 198 -1.08 6.81 26.91
C CYS A 198 -1.57 7.55 28.17
N CYS A 199 -2.23 6.84 29.09
CA CYS A 199 -2.63 7.41 30.39
C CYS A 199 -1.47 7.77 31.31
N LEU A 200 -0.26 7.23 31.09
CA LEU A 200 0.94 7.57 31.87
C LEU A 200 1.70 8.78 31.30
N CYS A 201 1.38 9.22 30.08
CA CYS A 201 2.02 10.36 29.41
C CYS A 201 1.18 11.65 29.41
N CYS A 202 -0.10 11.59 29.79
CA CYS A 202 -0.99 12.74 30.01
C CYS A 202 -1.11 13.06 31.50
#